data_AF-D7SQK9-F1
#
_entry.id   AF-D7SQK9-F1
#
_cell.length_a   1.000
_cell.length_b   1.000
_cell.length_c   1.000
_cell.angle_alpha   90.00
_cell.angle_beta   90.00
_cell.angle_gamma   90.00
#
_symmetry.space_group_name_H-M   'P 1'
#
loop_
_entity.id
_entity.type
_entity.pdbx_description
1 polymer ?
#
loop_
_entity_poly.entity_id
_entity_poly.type
_entity_poly.pdbx_seq_one_letter_code
_entity_poly.pdbx_strand_id
1 'polypeptide(L)' 'MYSVLLFCLLWNSRSQVIWIRDNQEQKFPIDGIDKIRFQVQSVSYSPVPVEQPKESKPFAPMVILGSLDYDGLSPVSWW' A
#
# COMPACT_ATOMS: atom_id res chain seq x y z
N MET A 1 -10.57 14.64 15.99
CA MET A 1 -9.14 14.29 16.09
C MET A 1 -8.77 13.53 14.83
N TYR A 2 -8.18 14.21 13.84
CA TYR A 2 -7.71 13.54 12.63
C TYR A 2 -6.34 12.94 12.95
N SER A 3 -6.32 11.64 13.26
CA SER A 3 -5.07 10.90 13.46
C SER A 3 -4.45 10.67 12.10
N VAL A 4 -3.48 11.51 11.75
CA VAL A 4 -2.64 11.36 10.56
C VAL A 4 -1.78 10.11 10.79
N LEU A 5 -2.21 8.99 10.22
CA LEU A 5 -1.47 7.71 10.27
C LEU A 5 -0.17 7.87 9.47
N LEU A 6 0.93 7.98 10.20
CA LEU A 6 2.28 7.99 9.66
C LEU A 6 2.67 6.54 9.37
N PHE A 7 2.58 6.12 8.10
CA PHE A 7 2.91 4.76 7.68
C PHE A 7 4.44 4.59 7.55
N CYS A 8 5.06 3.84 8.46
CA CYS A 8 6.47 3.45 8.37
C CYS A 8 6.61 2.13 7.59
N LEU A 9 7.05 2.21 6.33
CA LEU A 9 7.41 1.05 5.50
C LEU A 9 8.84 0.61 5.84
N LEU A 10 9.00 -0.56 6.49
CA LEU A 10 10.29 -1.22 6.62
C LEU A 10 10.49 -2.20 5.46
N TRP A 11 11.31 -1.81 4.48
CA TRP A 11 11.67 -2.62 3.32
C TRP A 11 12.74 -3.66 3.68
N ASN A 12 12.48 -4.96 3.46
CA ASN A 12 13.48 -6.02 3.56
C ASN A 12 13.60 -6.81 2.25
N SER A 13 14.80 -7.35 1.98
CA SER A 13 15.32 -7.93 0.73
C SER A 13 14.64 -9.22 0.24
N ARG A 14 13.43 -9.55 0.71
CA ARG A 14 12.63 -10.72 0.28
C ARG A 14 11.18 -10.37 -0.06
N SER A 15 10.90 -9.15 -0.51
CA SER A 15 9.56 -8.72 -0.97
C SER A 15 8.41 -8.90 0.04
N GLN A 16 8.71 -9.17 1.30
CA GLN A 16 7.71 -9.32 2.36
C GLN A 16 7.41 -7.94 2.93
N VAL A 17 6.18 -7.46 2.75
CA VAL A 17 5.71 -6.25 3.41
C VAL A 17 5.10 -6.66 4.74
N ILE A 18 5.86 -6.46 5.82
CA ILE A 18 5.38 -6.77 7.17
C ILE A 18 4.57 -5.56 7.65
N TRP A 19 3.25 -5.74 7.78
CA TRP A 19 2.37 -4.73 8.34
C TRP A 19 2.31 -4.92 9.85
N ILE A 20 2.67 -3.87 10.58
CA ILE A 20 2.63 -3.80 12.03
C ILE A 20 1.53 -2.80 12.39
N ARG A 21 0.50 -3.26 13.10
CA ARG A 21 -0.52 -2.37 13.66
C ARG A 21 -0.06 -1.98 15.06
N ASP A 22 0.21 -0.68 15.28
CA ASP A 22 0.93 -0.14 16.45
C ASP A 22 0.29 -0.40 17.83
N ASN A 23 -0.92 -0.95 17.89
CA ASN A 23 -1.63 -1.15 19.16
C ASN A 23 -1.70 -2.61 19.66
N GLN A 24 -1.20 -3.62 18.91
CA GLN A 24 -1.47 -5.02 19.29
C GLN A 24 -0.30 -6.03 19.21
N GLU A 25 0.95 -5.60 19.01
CA GLU A 25 2.16 -6.47 18.94
C GLU A 25 2.13 -7.63 17.92
N GLN A 26 0.97 -7.93 17.34
CA GLN A 26 0.76 -9.01 16.41
C GLN A 26 1.17 -8.55 15.02
N LYS A 27 2.27 -9.12 14.55
CA LYS A 27 2.79 -8.90 13.21
C LYS A 27 1.93 -9.69 12.24
N PHE A 28 1.38 -9.01 11.26
CA PHE A 28 0.65 -9.64 10.18
C PHE A 28 1.46 -9.49 8.88
N PRO A 29 2.31 -10.48 8.55
CA PRO A 29 3.03 -10.44 7.29
C PRO A 29 2.03 -10.58 6.14
N ILE A 30 2.11 -9.67 5.17
CA ILE A 30 1.43 -9.84 3.88
C ILE A 30 2.53 -10.14 2.87
N ASP A 31 2.47 -11.31 2.26
CA ASP A 31 3.38 -11.70 1.20
C ASP A 31 2.91 -11.08 -0.13
N GLY A 32 3.84 -10.89 -1.07
CA GLY A 32 3.53 -10.32 -2.39
C GLY A 32 2.63 -11.21 -3.26
N ILE A 33 2.29 -12.41 -2.79
CA ILE A 33 1.42 -13.40 -3.45
C ILE A 33 -0.01 -13.35 -2.89
N ASP A 34 -0.21 -12.74 -1.72
CA ASP A 34 -1.50 -12.73 -1.05
C ASP A 34 -2.52 -11.89 -1.80
N LYS A 35 -3.73 -12.44 -1.97
CA LYS A 35 -4.87 -11.70 -2.49
C LYS A 35 -5.40 -10.79 -1.39
N ILE A 36 -5.31 -9.48 -1.59
CA ILE A 36 -5.80 -8.47 -0.64
C ILE A 36 -7.12 -7.85 -1.11
N ARG A 37 -8.00 -7.53 -0.15
CA ARG A 37 -9.16 -6.66 -0.35
C ARG A 37 -8.84 -5.29 0.23
N PHE A 38 -9.04 -4.25 -0.57
CA PHE A 38 -8.90 -2.87 -0.15
C PHE A 38 -10.03 -2.05 -0.76
N GLN A 39 -10.42 -0.98 -0.09
CA GLN A 39 -11.40 -0.04 -0.62
C GLN A 39 -10.67 1.04 -1.40
N VAL A 40 -11.06 1.25 -2.66
CA VAL A 40 -10.55 2.35 -3.47
C VAL A 40 -11.09 3.66 -2.90
N GLN A 41 -10.21 4.57 -2.52
CA GLN A 41 -10.55 5.93 -2.08
C GLN A 41 -10.52 6.91 -3.24
N SER A 42 -9.51 6.83 -4.10
CA SER A 42 -9.37 7.71 -5.26
C SER A 42 -8.55 7.07 -6.36
N VAL A 43 -8.80 7.51 -7.59
CA VAL A 43 -8.05 7.15 -8.78
C VAL A 43 -7.57 8.44 -9.44
N SER A 44 -6.27 8.53 -9.71
CA SER A 44 -5.70 9.64 -10.46
C SER A 44 -4.94 9.13 -11.69
N TYR A 45 -5.02 9.92 -12.76
CA TYR A 45 -4.35 9.65 -14.02
C TYR A 45 -3.35 10.77 -14.27
N SER A 46 -2.07 10.40 -14.33
CA SER A 46 -1.01 11.38 -14.58
C SER A 46 -0.83 11.57 -16.09
N PRO A 47 -0.65 12.80 -16.57
CA PRO A 47 -0.31 13.03 -17.97
C PRO A 47 1.03 12.38 -18.30
N VAL A 48 1.16 11.85 -19.52
CA VAL A 48 2.38 11.20 -19.98
C VAL A 48 3.52 12.23 -20.03
N PRO A 49 4.64 12.01 -19.35
CA PRO A 49 5.77 12.92 -19.39
C PRO A 49 6.37 12.93 -20.79
N VAL A 50 6.59 14.13 -21.34
CA VAL A 50 7.27 14.29 -22.64
C VAL A 50 8.77 13.97 -22.50
N GLU A 51 9.36 14.30 -21.36
CA GLU A 51 10.76 14.02 -21.03
C GLU A 51 10.81 13.29 -19.68
N GLN A 52 11.61 12.23 -19.61
CA GLN A 52 11.83 11.47 -18.37
C GLN A 52 13.33 11.42 -18.07
N PRO A 53 13.85 12.26 -17.13
CA PRO A 53 15.25 12.24 -16.73
C PRO A 53 15.67 10.84 -16.27
N LYS A 54 16.93 10.44 -16.53
CA LYS A 54 17.44 9.10 -16.15
C LYS A 54 17.31 8.78 -14.66
N GLU A 55 17.31 9.80 -13.82
CA GLU A 55 17.22 9.67 -12.36
C GLU A 55 15.79 9.78 -11.83
N SER A 56 14.81 9.99 -12.71
CA SER A 56 13.41 10.09 -12.31
C SER A 56 12.81 8.73 -12.01
N LYS A 57 11.78 8.72 -11.16
CA LYS A 57 11.01 7.52 -10.85
C LYS A 57 10.29 7.03 -12.13
N PRO A 58 10.07 5.71 -12.29
CA PRO A 58 9.24 5.18 -13.37
C PRO A 58 7.89 5.88 -13.43
N PHE A 59 7.40 6.10 -14.65
CA PHE A 59 6.13 6.78 -14.85
C PHE A 59 4.97 5.86 -14.44
N ALA A 60 4.07 6.37 -13.62
CA ALA A 60 2.86 5.69 -13.20
C ALA A 60 1.65 6.35 -13.88
N PRO A 61 1.11 5.78 -14.97
CA PRO A 61 -0.02 6.36 -15.69
C PRO A 61 -1.30 6.40 -14.87
N MET A 62 -1.44 5.48 -13.92
CA MET A 62 -2.58 5.38 -13.02
C MET A 62 -2.07 5.17 -11.60
N VAL A 63 -2.61 5.95 -10.67
CA VAL A 63 -2.36 5.80 -9.23
C VAL A 63 -3.70 5.58 -8.55
N ILE A 64 -3.80 4.48 -7.82
CA ILE A 64 -4.98 4.13 -7.03
C ILE A 64 -4.60 4.28 -5.56
N LEU A 65 -5.31 5.14 -4.85
CA LEU A 65 -5.21 5.22 -3.41
C LEU A 65 -6.28 4.32 -2.81
N GLY A 66 -5.86 3.40 -1.94
CA GLY A 66 -6.75 2.47 -1.25
C GLY A 66 -6.62 2.56 0.26
N SER A 67 -7.67 2.17 0.99
CA SER A 67 -7.68 2.02 2.44
C SER A 67 -8.02 0.59 2.85
N LEU A 68 -7.50 0.18 4.00
CA LEU A 68 -7.72 -1.10 4.68
C LEU A 68 -8.39 -0.90 6.06
N ASP A 69 -9.07 0.22 6.28
CA ASP A 69 -9.54 0.62 7.61
C ASP A 69 -10.89 -0.02 8.03
N TYR A 70 -11.50 -0.83 7.16
CA TYR A 70 -12.79 -1.48 7.43
C TYR A 70 -12.65 -3.00 7.60
N ASP A 71 -13.57 -3.58 8.37
CA ASP A 71 -13.69 -5.03 8.51
C ASP A 71 -13.91 -5.70 7.14
N GLY A 72 -13.28 -6.84 6.93
CA GLY A 72 -13.26 -7.53 5.62
C GLY A 72 -12.20 -7.02 4.64
N LEU A 73 -11.49 -5.92 4.94
CA LEU A 73 -10.44 -5.34 4.09
C LEU A 73 -9.06 -5.70 4.61
N SER A 74 -8.57 -6.85 4.15
CA SER A 74 -7.27 -7.45 4.52
C SER A 74 -6.97 -8.58 3.52
N PRO A 75 -5.88 -9.35 3.67
CA PRO A 75 -5.75 -10.60 2.94
C PRO A 75 -7.01 -11.46 3.07
N VAL A 76 -7.44 -12.03 1.94
CA VAL A 76 -8.66 -12.85 1.88
C VAL A 76 -8.57 -14.06 2.82
N SER A 77 -7.36 -14.54 3.09
CA SER A 77 -7.08 -15.67 3.99
C SER A 77 -7.35 -15.38 5.48
N TRP A 78 -7.61 -14.13 5.87
CA TRP A 78 -7.85 -13.77 7.27
C TRP A 78 -9.33 -13.83 7.67
N TRP A 79 -10.21 -14.19 6.73
CA TRP A 79 -11.66 -14.28 6.91
C TRP A 79 -12.19 -15.67 6.56
#